data_AF-A0A7Y1ZF01-F1
#
_entry.id   AF-A0A7Y1ZF01-F1
#
_cell.length_a   1.000
_cell.length_b   1.000
_cell.length_c   1.000
_cell.angle_alpha   90.00
_cell.angle_beta   90.00
_cell.angle_gamma   90.00
#
_symmetry.space_group_name_H-M   'P 1'
#
loop_
_entity.id
_entity.type
_entity.pdbx_description
1 polymer ?
#
loop_
_entity_poly.entity_id
_entity_poly.type
_entity_poly.pdbx_seq_one_letter_code
_entity_poly.pdbx_strand_id
1 'polypeptide(L)'
;MKTQRFSHLPSALLASFLLVFGLAAGAVGGELEKKLAIFSAGEPGRADASQWAEQISAARSLEYVGLSDPALFNLIEANLLDTYMIADRQAVDYISWMAKSLGYSGQSRYLATLERVAAEAPNKKVRKHANLAIDALPKYAEWNPVISSRSAWNSEKSDAVNRYANMIKSGDLELQRMAAKRMSFEKLFDGWLLALLDEQVRAHGGDNTDDKLFVDSIAWMTKILAASGVNDYRPTVEWVAADASSKKLRAHASKYIASYY
;
A
#
# COMPACT_ATOMS: atom_id res chain seq x y z
N MET A 1 80.25 10.83 -19.45
CA MET A 1 79.73 9.53 -18.98
C MET A 1 78.34 9.34 -19.58
N LYS A 2 78.22 8.58 -20.68
CA LYS A 2 77.70 7.19 -20.74
C LYS A 2 76.24 7.09 -20.23
N THR A 3 75.22 7.10 -21.11
CA THR A 3 74.46 5.94 -21.67
C THR A 3 73.69 5.16 -20.58
N GLN A 4 72.36 4.97 -20.62
CA GLN A 4 71.56 4.08 -21.49
C GLN A 4 70.05 4.33 -21.27
N ARG A 5 69.27 4.74 -22.29
CA ARG A 5 68.20 4.02 -23.03
C ARG A 5 67.61 2.70 -22.49
N PHE A 6 66.31 2.57 -22.81
CA PHE A 6 65.45 1.39 -23.13
C PHE A 6 64.29 1.21 -22.13
N SER A 7 63.04 0.87 -22.48
CA SER A 7 62.20 0.91 -23.69
C SER A 7 60.87 0.21 -23.35
N HIS A 8 59.86 0.39 -24.22
CA HIS A 8 58.66 -0.46 -24.42
C HIS A 8 57.39 -0.24 -23.57
N LEU A 9 56.40 0.34 -24.25
CA LEU A 9 54.96 0.05 -24.15
C LEU A 9 54.70 -1.45 -24.50
N PRO A 10 53.62 -2.09 -23.99
CA PRO A 10 52.36 -2.05 -24.72
C PRO A 10 51.07 -2.04 -23.87
N SER A 11 50.05 -1.43 -24.49
CA SER A 11 48.61 -1.73 -24.48
C SER A 11 48.10 -2.87 -23.57
N ALA A 12 47.16 -2.53 -22.69
CA ALA A 12 46.10 -3.46 -22.29
C ALA A 12 44.75 -2.78 -22.56
N LEU A 13 44.07 -3.28 -23.59
CA LEU A 13 42.64 -3.07 -23.83
C LEU A 13 41.86 -3.43 -22.56
N LEU A 14 41.12 -2.49 -22.00
CA LEU A 14 40.05 -2.79 -21.05
C LEU A 14 38.87 -3.33 -21.86
N ALA A 15 38.82 -4.66 -21.94
CA ALA A 15 37.68 -5.40 -22.44
C ALA A 15 36.51 -5.27 -21.47
N SER A 16 35.38 -4.86 -22.02
CA SER A 16 33.99 -5.05 -21.61
C SER A 16 33.72 -5.89 -20.36
N PHE A 17 32.98 -5.31 -19.42
CA PHE A 17 31.84 -6.00 -18.82
C PHE A 17 30.67 -5.01 -18.77
N LEU A 18 29.98 -4.88 -19.91
CA LEU A 18 28.61 -4.40 -19.95
C LEU A 18 27.77 -5.50 -19.30
N LEU A 19 27.58 -5.36 -18.00
CA LEU A 19 26.69 -6.22 -17.25
C LEU A 19 25.28 -5.76 -17.59
N VAL A 20 24.71 -6.40 -18.62
CA VAL A 20 23.28 -6.32 -18.95
C VAL A 20 22.56 -7.05 -17.82
N PHE A 21 22.26 -6.33 -16.74
CA PHE A 21 21.35 -6.84 -15.73
C PHE A 21 19.96 -6.95 -16.34
N GLY A 22 19.41 -8.16 -16.28
CA GLY A 22 18.14 -8.53 -16.84
C GLY A 22 17.00 -7.63 -16.34
N LEU A 23 16.28 -7.07 -17.30
CA LEU A 23 14.93 -6.55 -17.14
C LEU A 23 13.97 -7.70 -16.77
N ALA A 24 13.77 -7.96 -15.47
CA ALA A 24 12.57 -8.64 -14.95
C ALA A 24 12.43 -8.65 -13.40
N ALA A 25 13.41 -8.16 -12.62
CA ALA A 25 13.34 -8.14 -11.15
C ALA A 25 13.14 -6.73 -10.54
N GLY A 26 13.07 -5.68 -11.36
CA GLY A 26 13.37 -4.30 -10.93
C GLY A 26 12.31 -3.52 -10.13
N ALA A 27 11.05 -3.98 -10.04
CA ALA A 27 9.98 -3.10 -9.57
C ALA A 27 9.66 -3.20 -8.05
N VAL A 28 9.70 -4.40 -7.45
CA VAL A 28 9.64 -4.54 -5.97
C VAL A 28 10.96 -4.13 -5.33
N GLY A 29 12.10 -4.39 -6.02
CA GLY A 29 13.40 -3.85 -5.61
C GLY A 29 13.37 -2.33 -5.52
N GLY A 30 12.88 -1.63 -6.55
CA GLY A 30 12.81 -0.17 -6.55
C GLY A 30 11.90 0.43 -5.46
N GLU A 31 10.73 -0.15 -5.20
CA GLU A 31 9.83 0.35 -4.15
C GLU A 31 10.40 0.07 -2.74
N LEU A 32 10.97 -1.11 -2.50
CA LEU A 32 11.61 -1.46 -1.24
C LEU A 32 12.84 -0.57 -0.98
N GLU A 33 13.74 -0.43 -1.97
CA GLU A 33 14.94 0.41 -1.88
C GLU A 33 14.59 1.87 -1.60
N LYS A 34 13.56 2.41 -2.27
CA LYS A 34 13.07 3.76 -2.01
C LYS A 34 12.60 3.92 -0.56
N LYS A 35 11.85 2.95 -0.03
CA LYS A 35 11.40 3.01 1.37
C LYS A 35 12.55 2.86 2.35
N LEU A 36 13.48 1.94 2.10
CA LEU A 36 14.71 1.80 2.89
C LEU A 36 15.45 3.13 2.97
N ALA A 37 15.64 3.81 1.84
CA ALA A 37 16.25 5.13 1.79
C ALA A 37 15.49 6.15 2.67
N ILE A 38 14.17 6.27 2.51
CA ILE A 38 13.33 7.20 3.29
C ILE A 38 13.42 6.95 4.80
N PHE A 39 13.35 5.69 5.23
CA PHE A 39 13.37 5.37 6.66
C PHE A 39 14.78 5.39 7.27
N SER A 40 15.82 5.21 6.46
CA SER A 40 17.22 5.35 6.87
C SER A 40 17.70 6.80 6.96
N ALA A 41 17.00 7.75 6.34
CA ALA A 41 17.52 9.10 6.11
C ALA A 41 17.62 10.00 7.38
N GLY A 42 17.33 9.52 8.59
CA GLY A 42 17.23 10.36 9.79
C GLY A 42 18.08 9.89 10.96
N GLU A 43 18.69 10.84 11.68
CA GLU A 43 19.17 10.60 13.05
C GLU A 43 17.99 10.71 14.02
N PRO A 44 17.70 9.67 14.82
CA PRO A 44 16.68 9.74 15.84
C PRO A 44 17.07 10.80 16.88
N GLY A 45 16.36 11.93 16.90
CA GLY A 45 16.58 13.01 17.87
C GLY A 45 16.76 14.41 17.28
N ARG A 46 16.88 14.55 15.96
CA ARG A 46 16.99 15.87 15.30
C ARG A 46 16.04 15.98 14.11
N ALA A 47 14.75 15.88 14.39
CA ALA A 47 13.74 15.85 13.35
C ALA A 47 13.60 17.20 12.63
N ASP A 48 13.92 17.22 11.34
CA ASP A 48 13.34 18.17 10.40
C ASP A 48 11.88 17.75 10.14
N ALA A 49 10.94 18.67 10.30
CA ALA A 49 9.53 18.43 10.02
C ALA A 49 9.28 17.95 8.57
N SER A 50 10.17 18.32 7.63
CA SER A 50 10.12 17.85 6.24
C SER A 50 10.34 16.34 6.13
N GLN A 51 11.26 15.78 6.92
CA GLN A 51 11.58 14.37 6.93
C GLN A 51 10.44 13.52 7.50
N TRP A 52 9.83 13.95 8.61
CA TRP A 52 8.67 13.25 9.16
C TRP A 52 7.52 13.21 8.16
N ALA A 53 7.31 14.27 7.38
CA ALA A 53 6.26 14.27 6.36
C ALA A 53 6.50 13.19 5.29
N GLU A 54 7.74 13.02 4.83
CA GLU A 54 8.10 11.99 3.86
C GLU A 54 7.95 10.58 4.43
N GLN A 55 8.46 10.34 5.65
CA GLN A 55 8.33 9.06 6.33
C GLN A 55 6.87 8.71 6.66
N ILE A 56 6.05 9.68 7.04
CA ILE A 56 4.60 9.49 7.21
C ILE A 56 3.95 9.08 5.89
N SER A 57 4.32 9.72 4.78
CA SER A 57 3.81 9.37 3.45
C SER A 57 4.21 7.93 3.05
N ALA A 58 5.48 7.58 3.28
CA ALA A 58 5.98 6.22 3.05
C ALA A 58 5.27 5.19 3.94
N ALA A 59 5.09 5.47 5.23
CA ALA A 59 4.39 4.60 6.18
C ALA A 59 2.91 4.41 5.81
N ARG A 60 2.24 5.47 5.31
CA ARG A 60 0.86 5.40 4.80
C ARG A 60 0.74 4.43 3.64
N SER A 61 1.69 4.44 2.72
CA SER A 61 1.65 3.58 1.54
C SER A 61 1.86 2.09 1.87
N LEU A 62 2.50 1.76 3.00
CA LEU A 62 2.74 0.37 3.42
C LEU A 62 1.45 -0.45 3.58
N GLU A 63 0.31 0.21 3.82
CA GLU A 63 -1.01 -0.41 3.90
C GLU A 63 -1.43 -1.17 2.63
N TYR A 64 -0.92 -0.82 1.44
CA TYR A 64 -1.42 -1.37 0.18
C TYR A 64 -0.34 -1.77 -0.83
N VAL A 65 0.95 -1.77 -0.43
CA VAL A 65 2.04 -2.21 -1.30
C VAL A 65 2.45 -3.67 -1.08
N GLY A 66 2.01 -4.29 0.03
CA GLY A 66 2.26 -5.71 0.32
C GLY A 66 3.70 -6.05 0.71
N LEU A 67 4.47 -5.09 1.23
CA LEU A 67 5.85 -5.32 1.66
C LEU A 67 5.90 -5.97 3.05
N SER A 68 6.79 -6.94 3.20
CA SER A 68 7.04 -7.66 4.46
C SER A 68 8.54 -7.82 4.76
N ASP A 69 9.41 -7.03 4.12
CA ASP A 69 10.87 -7.14 4.29
C ASP A 69 11.31 -6.70 5.71
N PRO A 70 11.96 -7.58 6.50
CA PRO A 70 12.35 -7.24 7.86
C PRO A 70 13.33 -6.07 7.98
N ALA A 71 14.21 -5.83 6.98
CA ALA A 71 15.16 -4.72 7.06
C ALA A 71 14.44 -3.38 7.07
N LEU A 72 13.36 -3.25 6.29
CA LEU A 72 12.51 -2.07 6.27
C LEU A 72 11.79 -1.87 7.61
N PHE A 73 11.14 -2.91 8.12
CA PHE A 73 10.35 -2.78 9.34
C PHE A 73 11.21 -2.66 10.60
N ASN A 74 12.45 -3.15 10.60
CA ASN A 74 13.42 -2.88 11.67
C ASN A 74 13.80 -1.39 11.74
N LEU A 75 13.93 -0.69 10.61
CA LEU A 75 14.16 0.76 10.60
C LEU A 75 12.96 1.51 11.18
N ILE A 76 11.74 1.11 10.80
CA ILE A 76 10.50 1.68 11.34
C ILE A 76 10.39 1.42 12.85
N GLU A 77 10.76 0.23 13.30
CA GLU A 77 10.77 -0.15 14.71
C GLU A 77 11.74 0.72 15.51
N ALA A 78 12.98 0.89 15.04
CA ALA A 78 13.95 1.77 15.67
C ALA A 78 13.43 3.20 15.78
N ASN A 79 12.93 3.75 14.66
CA ASN A 79 12.32 5.07 14.61
C ASN A 79 11.15 5.24 15.59
N LEU A 80 10.34 4.20 15.79
CA LEU A 80 9.26 4.20 16.77
C LEU A 80 9.80 4.19 18.21
N LEU A 81 10.74 3.30 18.51
CA LEU A 81 11.33 3.15 19.86
C LEU A 81 12.07 4.42 20.31
N ASP A 82 12.68 5.14 19.38
CA ASP A 82 13.40 6.39 19.69
C ASP A 82 12.44 7.57 19.93
N THR A 83 11.20 7.50 19.44
CA THR A 83 10.29 8.65 19.44
C THR A 83 9.02 8.46 20.27
N TYR A 84 8.62 7.24 20.63
CA TYR A 84 7.29 6.99 21.21
C TYR A 84 7.03 7.69 22.55
N MET A 85 8.07 8.11 23.25
CA MET A 85 8.00 8.86 24.52
C MET A 85 7.87 10.38 24.35
N ILE A 86 7.95 10.90 23.11
CA ILE A 86 7.78 12.32 22.82
C ILE A 86 6.30 12.70 22.91
N ALA A 87 5.99 13.70 23.73
CA ALA A 87 4.62 14.19 23.94
C ALA A 87 4.18 15.32 22.98
N ASP A 88 5.10 15.84 22.16
CA ASP A 88 4.84 16.92 21.22
C ASP A 88 3.74 16.54 20.19
N ARG A 89 2.88 17.51 19.85
CA ARG A 89 1.72 17.28 18.98
C ARG A 89 2.12 16.91 17.55
N GLN A 90 3.21 17.47 17.02
CA GLN A 90 3.70 17.14 15.67
C GLN A 90 4.30 15.74 15.65
N ALA A 91 5.07 15.37 16.69
CA ALA A 91 5.62 14.03 16.85
C ALA A 91 4.53 12.95 16.96
N VAL A 92 3.39 13.26 17.58
CA VAL A 92 2.29 12.30 17.78
C VAL A 92 1.77 11.73 16.46
N ASP A 93 1.66 12.50 15.37
CA ASP A 93 1.20 11.94 14.09
C ASP A 93 2.25 11.02 13.47
N TYR A 94 3.51 11.43 13.51
CA TYR A 94 4.65 10.61 13.07
C TYR A 94 4.70 9.26 13.80
N ILE A 95 4.73 9.28 15.13
CA ILE A 95 4.77 8.09 15.99
C ILE A 95 3.57 7.17 15.71
N SER A 96 2.37 7.77 15.55
CA SER A 96 1.16 7.02 15.22
C SER A 96 1.30 6.27 13.90
N TRP A 97 1.91 6.90 12.87
CA TRP A 97 2.15 6.24 11.59
C TRP A 97 3.22 5.16 11.65
N MET A 98 4.31 5.37 12.42
CA MET A 98 5.33 4.33 12.62
C MET A 98 4.72 3.08 13.28
N ALA A 99 3.93 3.26 14.34
CA ALA A 99 3.21 2.18 15.00
C ALA A 99 2.27 1.44 14.04
N LYS A 100 1.46 2.17 13.27
CA LYS A 100 0.57 1.56 12.25
C LYS A 100 1.35 0.76 11.21
N SER A 101 2.46 1.30 10.70
CA SER A 101 3.26 0.61 9.69
C SER A 101 3.88 -0.68 10.20
N LEU A 102 4.26 -0.79 11.48
CA LEU A 102 4.68 -2.08 12.03
C LEU A 102 3.56 -3.12 11.98
N GLY A 103 2.30 -2.72 12.21
CA GLY A 103 1.14 -3.60 12.00
C GLY A 103 1.01 -4.08 10.56
N TYR A 104 1.28 -3.19 9.59
CA TYR A 104 1.24 -3.52 8.16
C TYR A 104 2.32 -4.52 7.71
N SER A 105 3.34 -4.78 8.53
CA SER A 105 4.38 -5.78 8.22
C SER A 105 3.84 -7.21 8.17
N GLY A 106 2.79 -7.50 8.95
CA GLY A 106 2.31 -8.86 9.18
C GLY A 106 3.26 -9.75 10.00
N GLN A 107 4.32 -9.19 10.62
CA GLN A 107 5.34 -9.98 11.31
C GLN A 107 5.16 -9.95 12.82
N SER A 108 4.92 -11.11 13.42
CA SER A 108 4.70 -11.27 14.88
C SER A 108 5.88 -10.79 15.74
N ARG A 109 7.09 -10.70 15.18
CA ARG A 109 8.28 -10.20 15.88
C ARG A 109 8.11 -8.78 16.43
N TYR A 110 7.27 -7.95 15.80
CA TYR A 110 7.03 -6.57 16.22
C TYR A 110 5.93 -6.43 17.29
N LEU A 111 5.28 -7.54 17.68
CA LEU A 111 4.20 -7.53 18.67
C LEU A 111 4.65 -6.93 20.01
N ALA A 112 5.79 -7.39 20.54
CA ALA A 112 6.30 -6.91 21.83
C ALA A 112 6.57 -5.39 21.82
N THR A 113 7.09 -4.86 20.71
CA THR A 113 7.29 -3.41 20.56
C THR A 113 5.96 -2.65 20.52
N LEU A 114 4.98 -3.17 19.78
CA LEU A 114 3.65 -2.55 19.73
C LEU A 114 2.93 -2.60 21.09
N GLU A 115 3.02 -3.71 21.83
CA GLU A 115 2.47 -3.84 23.18
C GLU A 115 3.12 -2.84 24.15
N ARG A 116 4.45 -2.69 24.09
CA ARG A 116 5.17 -1.69 24.87
C ARG A 116 4.68 -0.28 24.57
N VAL A 117 4.58 0.09 23.29
CA VAL A 117 4.08 1.42 22.89
C VAL A 117 2.61 1.62 23.30
N ALA A 118 1.79 0.57 23.20
CA ALA A 118 0.39 0.59 23.62
C ALA A 118 0.23 0.78 25.14
N ALA A 119 1.17 0.30 25.94
CA ALA A 119 1.16 0.43 27.40
C ALA A 119 1.80 1.75 27.88
N GLU A 120 2.95 2.10 27.33
CA GLU A 120 3.85 3.10 27.93
C GLU A 120 3.78 4.48 27.27
N ALA A 121 3.34 4.60 26.00
CA ALA A 121 3.40 5.88 25.30
C ALA A 121 2.57 6.96 26.04
N PRO A 122 3.13 8.16 26.31
CA PRO A 122 2.44 9.19 27.09
C PRO A 122 1.14 9.65 26.39
N ASN A 123 1.13 9.68 25.06
CA ASN A 123 -0.01 10.15 24.29
C ASN A 123 -1.06 9.04 24.03
N LYS A 124 -2.33 9.32 24.37
CA LYS A 124 -3.46 8.39 24.18
C LYS A 124 -3.70 8.00 22.70
N LYS A 125 -3.46 8.91 21.74
CA LYS A 125 -3.61 8.64 20.31
C LYS A 125 -2.55 7.63 19.83
N VAL A 126 -1.32 7.76 20.30
CA VAL A 126 -0.24 6.79 20.02
C VAL A 126 -0.62 5.41 20.54
N ARG A 127 -1.02 5.30 21.82
CA ARG A 127 -1.45 4.01 22.41
C ARG A 127 -2.60 3.37 21.61
N LYS A 128 -3.59 4.18 21.20
CA LYS A 128 -4.69 3.72 20.34
C LYS A 128 -4.17 3.14 19.02
N HIS A 129 -3.25 3.82 18.34
CA HIS A 129 -2.73 3.35 17.06
C HIS A 129 -1.83 2.13 17.18
N ALA A 130 -1.09 1.98 18.28
CA ALA A 130 -0.38 0.75 18.58
C ALA A 130 -1.33 -0.44 18.78
N ASN A 131 -2.42 -0.29 19.54
CA ASN A 131 -3.44 -1.34 19.65
C ASN A 131 -4.06 -1.73 18.30
N LEU A 132 -4.41 -0.74 17.47
CA LEU A 132 -4.91 -1.02 16.12
C LEU A 132 -3.87 -1.74 15.23
N ALA A 133 -2.58 -1.50 15.45
CA ALA A 133 -1.52 -2.18 14.74
C ALA A 133 -1.36 -3.63 15.20
N ILE A 134 -1.54 -3.91 16.50
CA ILE A 134 -1.57 -5.27 17.06
C ILE A 134 -2.69 -6.07 16.38
N ASP A 135 -3.91 -5.50 16.33
CA ASP A 135 -5.07 -6.15 15.68
C ASP A 135 -4.83 -6.38 14.18
N ALA A 136 -4.05 -5.51 13.53
CA ALA A 136 -3.76 -5.60 12.10
C ALA A 136 -2.71 -6.67 11.74
N LEU A 137 -1.76 -6.99 12.63
CA LEU A 137 -0.67 -7.93 12.36
C LEU A 137 -1.10 -9.25 11.70
N PRO A 138 -2.02 -10.06 12.30
CA PRO A 138 -2.39 -11.34 11.69
C PRO A 138 -3.03 -11.16 10.31
N LYS A 139 -3.80 -10.09 10.12
CA LYS A 139 -4.46 -9.78 8.85
C LYS A 139 -3.44 -9.44 7.75
N TYR A 140 -2.44 -8.65 8.08
CA TYR A 140 -1.37 -8.31 7.11
C TYR A 140 -0.43 -9.47 6.83
N ALA A 141 -0.31 -10.43 7.75
CA ALA A 141 0.41 -11.68 7.47
C ALA A 141 -0.25 -12.47 6.32
N GLU A 142 -1.58 -12.45 6.26
CA GLU A 142 -2.37 -13.08 5.18
C GLU A 142 -2.42 -12.20 3.92
N TRP A 143 -2.57 -10.89 4.09
CA TRP A 143 -2.77 -9.96 2.98
C TRP A 143 -1.50 -9.65 2.18
N ASN A 144 -0.34 -9.54 2.83
CA ASN A 144 0.89 -9.15 2.14
C ASN A 144 1.28 -10.12 1.00
N PRO A 145 1.20 -11.45 1.16
CA PRO A 145 1.40 -12.40 0.07
C PRO A 145 0.40 -12.24 -1.08
N VAL A 146 -0.87 -11.91 -0.79
CA VAL A 146 -1.90 -11.67 -1.82
C VAL A 146 -1.57 -10.40 -2.59
N ILE A 147 -1.33 -9.30 -1.89
CA ILE A 147 -1.04 -8.00 -2.50
C ILE A 147 0.21 -8.11 -3.37
N SER A 148 1.30 -8.68 -2.85
CA SER A 148 2.60 -8.73 -3.52
C SER A 148 2.77 -9.85 -4.55
N SER A 149 1.82 -10.80 -4.64
CA SER A 149 1.92 -11.95 -5.54
C SER A 149 2.14 -11.52 -6.99
N ARG A 150 3.18 -12.09 -7.62
CA ARG A 150 3.52 -11.87 -9.03
C ARG A 150 2.95 -12.91 -9.99
N SER A 151 2.20 -13.90 -9.49
CA SER A 151 1.77 -15.06 -10.28
C SER A 151 0.88 -14.71 -11.48
N ALA A 152 0.08 -13.65 -11.36
CA ALA A 152 -0.86 -13.20 -12.39
C ALA A 152 -0.61 -11.75 -12.83
N TRP A 153 0.64 -11.28 -12.74
CA TRP A 153 0.99 -9.92 -13.14
C TRP A 153 0.84 -9.72 -14.64
N ASN A 154 0.18 -8.61 -14.99
CA ASN A 154 0.19 -8.07 -16.33
C ASN A 154 1.42 -7.17 -16.48
N SER A 155 2.37 -7.60 -17.33
CA SER A 155 3.63 -6.87 -17.59
C SER A 155 3.44 -5.51 -18.25
N GLU A 156 2.28 -5.24 -18.86
CA GLU A 156 1.95 -3.95 -19.46
C GLU A 156 1.39 -2.95 -18.43
N LYS A 157 1.12 -3.41 -17.20
CA LYS A 157 0.54 -2.60 -16.13
C LYS A 157 1.58 -2.23 -15.08
N SER A 158 1.36 -1.11 -14.41
CA SER A 158 2.18 -0.70 -13.28
C SER A 158 2.03 -1.66 -12.08
N ASP A 159 3.01 -1.68 -11.19
CA ASP A 159 2.93 -2.46 -9.95
C ASP A 159 1.70 -2.10 -9.11
N ALA A 160 1.32 -0.83 -9.04
CA ALA A 160 0.12 -0.39 -8.31
C ALA A 160 -1.15 -1.01 -8.92
N VAL A 161 -1.27 -0.99 -10.25
CA VAL A 161 -2.40 -1.60 -10.95
C VAL A 161 -2.44 -3.11 -10.71
N ASN A 162 -1.31 -3.80 -10.82
CA ASN A 162 -1.25 -5.24 -10.54
C ASN A 162 -1.62 -5.58 -9.08
N ARG A 163 -1.17 -4.80 -8.10
CA ARG A 163 -1.53 -4.97 -6.69
C ARG A 163 -3.03 -4.79 -6.45
N TYR A 164 -3.63 -3.74 -7.00
CA TYR A 164 -5.08 -3.54 -6.89
C TYR A 164 -5.86 -4.67 -7.57
N ALA A 165 -5.39 -5.19 -8.71
CA ALA A 165 -6.00 -6.35 -9.35
C ALA A 165 -5.96 -7.59 -8.44
N ASN A 166 -4.82 -7.87 -7.78
CA ASN A 166 -4.74 -8.96 -6.80
C ASN A 166 -5.73 -8.78 -5.65
N MET A 167 -5.81 -7.57 -5.09
CA MET A 167 -6.73 -7.25 -4.00
C MET A 167 -8.20 -7.43 -4.43
N ILE A 168 -8.57 -6.98 -5.64
CA ILE A 168 -9.92 -7.14 -6.18
C ILE A 168 -10.28 -8.63 -6.37
N LYS A 169 -9.32 -9.44 -6.84
CA LYS A 169 -9.52 -10.88 -7.09
C LYS A 169 -9.41 -11.77 -5.85
N SER A 170 -9.05 -11.22 -4.71
CA SER A 170 -8.72 -12.00 -3.51
C SER A 170 -9.90 -12.74 -2.89
N GLY A 171 -11.14 -12.30 -3.16
CA GLY A 171 -12.33 -12.76 -2.43
C GLY A 171 -12.43 -12.22 -1.00
N ASP A 172 -11.45 -11.46 -0.53
CA ASP A 172 -11.47 -10.77 0.76
C ASP A 172 -12.12 -9.38 0.59
N LEU A 173 -13.34 -9.22 1.10
CA LEU A 173 -14.11 -7.98 0.98
C LEU A 173 -13.36 -6.75 1.51
N GLU A 174 -12.52 -6.91 2.54
CA GLU A 174 -11.77 -5.80 3.10
C GLU A 174 -10.62 -5.35 2.19
N LEU A 175 -9.88 -6.29 1.58
CA LEU A 175 -8.88 -6.00 0.54
C LEU A 175 -9.54 -5.37 -0.69
N GLN A 176 -10.64 -5.97 -1.16
CA GLN A 176 -11.37 -5.47 -2.30
C GLN A 176 -11.86 -4.03 -2.09
N ARG A 177 -12.43 -3.74 -0.92
CA ARG A 177 -12.82 -2.39 -0.51
C ARG A 177 -11.62 -1.45 -0.42
N MET A 178 -10.50 -1.92 0.11
CA MET A 178 -9.28 -1.11 0.21
C MET A 178 -8.80 -0.71 -1.19
N ALA A 179 -8.76 -1.64 -2.14
CA ALA A 179 -8.40 -1.36 -3.53
C ALA A 179 -9.35 -0.31 -4.16
N ALA A 180 -10.66 -0.52 -4.06
CA ALA A 180 -11.64 0.44 -4.60
C ALA A 180 -11.52 1.84 -3.98
N LYS A 181 -11.29 1.94 -2.66
CA LYS A 181 -11.02 3.22 -1.98
C LYS A 181 -9.75 3.87 -2.51
N ARG A 182 -8.66 3.12 -2.65
CA ARG A 182 -7.37 3.64 -3.12
C ARG A 182 -7.44 4.13 -4.56
N MET A 183 -8.02 3.32 -5.44
CA MET A 183 -8.28 3.73 -6.82
C MET A 183 -9.12 5.02 -6.88
N SER A 184 -10.13 5.16 -6.01
CA SER A 184 -10.96 6.38 -5.97
C SER A 184 -10.19 7.61 -5.50
N PHE A 185 -9.36 7.48 -4.47
CA PHE A 185 -8.52 8.59 -3.97
C PHE A 185 -7.44 9.00 -4.97
N GLU A 186 -6.86 8.03 -5.67
CA GLU A 186 -5.81 8.24 -6.68
C GLU A 186 -6.38 8.63 -8.06
N LYS A 187 -7.71 8.62 -8.21
CA LYS A 187 -8.41 8.79 -9.50
C LYS A 187 -7.89 7.83 -10.57
N LEU A 188 -7.58 6.60 -10.16
CA LEU A 188 -7.05 5.54 -11.02
C LEU A 188 -8.20 4.81 -11.70
N PHE A 189 -8.56 5.26 -12.91
CA PHE A 189 -9.62 4.69 -13.75
C PHE A 189 -9.05 3.78 -14.84
N ASP A 190 -8.15 2.87 -14.47
CA ASP A 190 -7.61 1.88 -15.41
C ASP A 190 -8.70 0.91 -15.86
N GLY A 191 -8.92 0.79 -17.17
CA GLY A 191 -10.03 -0.01 -17.72
C GLY A 191 -9.99 -1.48 -17.33
N TRP A 192 -8.80 -2.06 -17.09
CA TRP A 192 -8.70 -3.45 -16.63
C TRP A 192 -9.19 -3.57 -15.18
N LEU A 193 -8.82 -2.64 -14.30
CA LEU A 193 -9.31 -2.64 -12.93
C LEU A 193 -10.81 -2.35 -12.84
N LEU A 194 -11.31 -1.43 -13.66
CA LEU A 194 -12.75 -1.14 -13.72
C LEU A 194 -13.53 -2.38 -14.17
N ALA A 195 -13.05 -3.12 -15.16
CA ALA A 195 -13.66 -4.38 -15.57
C ALA A 195 -13.68 -5.42 -14.44
N LEU A 196 -12.59 -5.54 -13.67
CA LEU A 196 -12.55 -6.45 -12.51
C LEU A 196 -13.55 -6.03 -11.42
N LEU A 197 -13.69 -4.72 -11.16
CA LEU A 197 -14.69 -4.22 -10.21
C LEU A 197 -16.12 -4.45 -10.71
N ASP A 198 -16.37 -4.25 -12.00
CA ASP A 198 -17.66 -4.53 -12.62
C ASP A 198 -18.06 -6.00 -12.45
N GLU A 199 -17.12 -6.91 -12.70
CA GLU A 199 -17.31 -8.35 -12.47
C GLU A 199 -17.70 -8.64 -11.01
N GLN A 200 -16.97 -8.09 -10.04
CA GLN A 200 -17.29 -8.27 -8.62
C GLN A 200 -18.66 -7.71 -8.24
N VAL A 201 -19.01 -6.51 -8.73
CA VAL A 201 -20.31 -5.89 -8.45
C VAL A 201 -21.45 -6.69 -9.08
N ARG A 202 -21.31 -7.17 -10.31
CA ARG A 202 -22.34 -7.99 -10.98
C ARG A 202 -22.50 -9.36 -10.32
N ALA A 203 -21.41 -9.97 -9.88
CA ALA A 203 -21.44 -11.27 -9.22
C ALA A 203 -22.11 -11.20 -7.85
N HIS A 204 -21.84 -10.13 -7.08
CA HIS A 204 -22.18 -10.08 -5.66
C HIS A 204 -23.22 -9.02 -5.30
N GLY A 205 -23.43 -7.97 -6.10
CA GLY A 205 -24.28 -6.84 -5.73
C GLY A 205 -25.75 -7.19 -5.45
N GLY A 206 -26.22 -8.35 -5.89
CA GLY A 206 -27.54 -8.90 -5.62
C GLY A 206 -27.64 -9.77 -4.37
N ASP A 207 -26.52 -10.10 -3.71
CA ASP A 207 -26.50 -10.99 -2.55
C ASP A 207 -27.40 -10.46 -1.43
N ASN A 208 -28.21 -11.35 -0.87
CA ASN A 208 -29.21 -11.01 0.14
C ASN A 208 -28.58 -10.89 1.54
N THR A 209 -27.80 -9.84 1.74
CA THR A 209 -27.17 -9.52 3.03
C THR A 209 -27.14 -8.02 3.27
N ASP A 210 -27.30 -7.64 4.54
CA ASP A 210 -27.12 -6.27 5.03
C ASP A 210 -25.86 -6.13 5.90
N ASP A 211 -24.94 -7.09 5.79
CA ASP A 211 -23.64 -7.01 6.45
C ASP A 211 -22.93 -5.69 6.08
N LYS A 212 -22.41 -5.02 7.12
CA LYS A 212 -21.88 -3.66 6.96
C LYS A 212 -20.62 -3.65 6.10
N LEU A 213 -19.75 -4.65 6.25
CA LEU A 213 -18.54 -4.74 5.46
C LEU A 213 -18.90 -5.02 4.00
N PHE A 214 -19.78 -5.97 3.75
CA PHE A 214 -20.28 -6.27 2.42
C PHE A 214 -20.85 -5.02 1.72
N VAL A 215 -21.83 -4.36 2.35
CA VAL A 215 -22.48 -3.17 1.77
C VAL A 215 -21.48 -2.05 1.49
N ASP A 216 -20.56 -1.77 2.43
CA ASP A 216 -19.52 -0.74 2.23
C ASP A 216 -18.58 -1.14 1.07
N SER A 217 -18.20 -2.41 0.98
CA SER A 217 -17.29 -2.90 -0.06
C SER A 217 -17.90 -2.74 -1.44
N ILE A 218 -19.10 -3.28 -1.66
CA ILE A 218 -19.79 -3.16 -2.96
C ILE A 218 -20.09 -1.69 -3.28
N ALA A 219 -20.51 -0.88 -2.30
CA ALA A 219 -20.76 0.53 -2.53
C ALA A 219 -19.51 1.28 -3.03
N TRP A 220 -18.32 0.98 -2.51
CA TRP A 220 -17.07 1.59 -3.00
C TRP A 220 -16.71 1.15 -4.41
N MET A 221 -16.93 -0.11 -4.77
CA MET A 221 -16.75 -0.60 -6.13
C MET A 221 -17.72 0.07 -7.10
N THR A 222 -19.01 0.10 -6.76
CA THR A 222 -20.04 0.76 -7.58
C THR A 222 -19.74 2.26 -7.73
N LYS A 223 -19.26 2.91 -6.66
CA LYS A 223 -18.89 4.33 -6.69
C LYS A 223 -17.81 4.60 -7.72
N ILE A 224 -16.76 3.76 -7.79
CA ILE A 224 -15.67 4.01 -8.71
C ILE A 224 -16.03 3.70 -10.17
N LEU A 225 -16.89 2.71 -10.41
CA LEU A 225 -17.49 2.49 -11.73
C LEU A 225 -18.23 3.75 -12.20
N ALA A 226 -19.10 4.32 -11.37
CA ALA A 226 -19.81 5.56 -11.69
C ALA A 226 -18.83 6.75 -11.87
N ALA A 227 -17.89 6.92 -10.93
CA ALA A 227 -16.94 8.04 -10.94
C ALA A 227 -15.95 7.99 -12.12
N SER A 228 -15.78 6.83 -12.77
CA SER A 228 -14.95 6.72 -13.97
C SER A 228 -15.52 7.47 -15.18
N GLY A 229 -16.84 7.71 -15.20
CA GLY A 229 -17.54 8.33 -16.33
C GLY A 229 -17.61 7.45 -17.60
N VAL A 230 -17.15 6.20 -17.54
CA VAL A 230 -17.20 5.27 -18.67
C VAL A 230 -18.63 4.73 -18.80
N ASN A 231 -19.24 4.94 -19.96
CA ASN A 231 -20.65 4.59 -20.20
C ASN A 231 -20.92 3.08 -20.11
N ASP A 232 -19.94 2.23 -20.41
CA ASP A 232 -20.09 0.77 -20.37
C ASP A 232 -20.44 0.24 -18.97
N TYR A 233 -20.06 0.95 -17.91
CA TYR A 233 -20.35 0.56 -16.53
C TYR A 233 -21.64 1.17 -15.97
N ARG A 234 -22.24 2.13 -16.68
CA ARG A 234 -23.50 2.76 -16.26
C ARG A 234 -24.62 1.74 -16.01
N PRO A 235 -24.85 0.74 -16.89
CA PRO A 235 -25.89 -0.27 -16.66
C PRO A 235 -25.70 -1.04 -15.34
N THR A 236 -24.46 -1.31 -14.93
CA THR A 236 -24.18 -1.97 -13.66
C THR A 236 -24.58 -1.07 -12.48
N VAL A 237 -24.22 0.21 -12.54
CA VAL A 237 -24.58 1.17 -11.47
C VAL A 237 -26.11 1.33 -11.38
N GLU A 238 -26.80 1.40 -12.52
CA GLU A 238 -28.26 1.46 -12.60
C GLU A 238 -28.93 0.21 -12.03
N TRP A 239 -28.43 -0.98 -12.38
CA TRP A 239 -28.91 -2.24 -11.79
C TRP A 239 -28.73 -2.27 -10.26
N VAL A 240 -27.56 -1.85 -9.74
CA VAL A 240 -27.37 -1.77 -8.28
C VAL A 240 -28.36 -0.78 -7.64
N ALA A 241 -28.66 0.34 -8.29
CA ALA A 241 -29.60 1.33 -7.77
C ALA A 241 -31.06 0.83 -7.75
N ALA A 242 -31.44 0.01 -8.73
CA ALA A 242 -32.81 -0.50 -8.87
C ALA A 242 -33.03 -1.79 -8.05
N ASP A 243 -32.11 -2.75 -8.16
CA ASP A 243 -32.40 -4.17 -7.90
C ASP A 243 -31.52 -4.80 -6.82
N ALA A 244 -30.47 -4.12 -6.33
CA ALA A 244 -29.65 -4.69 -5.26
C ALA A 244 -30.50 -5.01 -4.02
N SER A 245 -30.31 -6.19 -3.41
CA SER A 245 -31.13 -6.65 -2.27
C SER A 245 -31.08 -5.67 -1.09
N SER A 246 -29.90 -5.14 -0.77
CA SER A 246 -29.74 -4.16 0.31
C SER A 246 -30.26 -2.78 -0.07
N LYS A 247 -31.21 -2.26 0.73
CA LYS A 247 -31.74 -0.89 0.59
C LYS A 247 -30.66 0.17 0.69
N LYS A 248 -29.64 -0.05 1.54
CA LYS A 248 -28.52 0.90 1.70
C LYS A 248 -27.67 0.95 0.44
N LEU A 249 -27.40 -0.20 -0.17
CA LEU A 249 -26.62 -0.28 -1.39
C LEU A 249 -27.34 0.41 -2.56
N ARG A 250 -28.66 0.18 -2.70
CA ARG A 250 -29.50 0.92 -3.66
C ARG A 250 -29.39 2.43 -3.47
N ALA A 251 -29.54 2.90 -2.23
CA ALA A 251 -29.45 4.33 -1.91
C ALA A 251 -28.08 4.95 -2.25
N HIS A 252 -26.98 4.21 -2.02
CA HIS A 252 -25.65 4.64 -2.44
C HIS A 252 -25.54 4.77 -3.96
N ALA A 253 -25.95 3.73 -4.70
CA ALA A 253 -25.88 3.72 -6.16
C ALA A 253 -26.76 4.81 -6.80
N SER A 254 -27.98 5.04 -6.31
CA SER A 254 -28.83 6.15 -6.78
C SER A 254 -28.15 7.51 -6.62
N LYS A 255 -27.43 7.73 -5.50
CA LYS A 255 -26.66 8.96 -5.30
C LYS A 255 -25.50 9.07 -6.29
N TYR A 256 -24.83 7.96 -6.61
CA TYR A 256 -23.72 7.96 -7.56
C TYR A 256 -24.20 8.28 -8.96
N ILE A 257 -25.35 7.73 -9.40
CA ILE A 257 -25.95 8.09 -10.68
C ILE A 257 -26.16 9.61 -10.76
N ALA A 258 -26.86 10.19 -9.78
CA ALA A 258 -27.13 11.62 -9.76
C ALA A 258 -25.88 12.52 -9.64
N SER A 259 -24.73 11.96 -9.24
CA SER A 259 -23.49 12.72 -9.05
C SER A 259 -22.54 12.64 -10.25
N TYR A 260 -22.63 11.59 -11.06
CA TYR A 260 -21.63 11.26 -12.08
C TYR A 260 -22.21 11.10 -13.49
N TYR A 261 -23.55 10.97 -13.62
CA TYR A 261 -24.28 10.93 -14.90
C TYR A 261 -25.35 12.02 -14.91
#